data_AF-A0AAD9PUQ3-F1
#
_entry.id   AF-A0AAD9PUQ3-F1
#
_cell.length_a   1.000
_cell.length_b   1.000
_cell.length_c   1.000
_cell.angle_alpha   90.00
_cell.angle_beta   90.00
_cell.angle_gamma   90.00
#
_symmetry.space_group_name_H-M   'P 1'
#
loop_
_entity.id
_entity.type
_entity.pdbx_description
1 polymer ?
#
loop_
_entity_poly.entity_id
_entity_poly.type
_entity_poly.pdbx_seq_one_letter_code
_entity_poly.pdbx_strand_id
1 'polypeptide(L)'
;MCVHFGTMSKDRSAPRGPSLGEYLKNSRNMMRVTEPERRVGLLKHSRLSVVAFLNELPATKHDWSTFTVDRFANETSASSTEKVSAEVSPVSCTPQQQEMLLKFSQQSTMNLEWSFKCLKENNWDYGKAAHAFTSLKSNGSIPPQAFIKSS
;
A
#
# COMPACT_ATOMS: atom_id res chain seq x y z
N MET A 1 -48.99 -18.64 15.60
CA MET A 1 -47.95 -19.64 15.29
C MET A 1 -46.78 -19.41 16.22
N CYS A 2 -46.67 -20.18 17.30
CA CYS A 2 -45.50 -20.16 18.18
C CYS A 2 -44.46 -21.10 17.60
N VAL A 3 -43.27 -20.58 17.27
CA VAL A 3 -42.11 -21.42 16.96
C VAL A 3 -41.62 -22.05 18.26
N HIS A 4 -41.82 -23.36 18.39
CA HIS A 4 -41.21 -24.14 19.46
C HIS A 4 -39.69 -24.14 19.24
N PHE A 5 -38.94 -23.62 20.21
CA PHE A 5 -37.49 -23.77 20.26
C PHE A 5 -37.19 -25.21 20.63
N GLY A 6 -37.07 -26.07 19.62
CA GLY A 6 -36.62 -27.45 19.80
C GLY A 6 -35.24 -27.45 20.46
N THR A 7 -35.15 -28.11 21.61
CA THR A 7 -33.88 -28.42 22.27
C THR A 7 -33.03 -29.22 21.29
N MET A 8 -32.02 -28.60 20.69
CA MET A 8 -31.06 -29.32 19.87
C MET A 8 -30.33 -30.32 20.76
N SER A 9 -30.69 -31.61 20.63
CA SER A 9 -29.91 -32.70 21.17
C SER A 9 -28.48 -32.57 20.65
N LYS A 10 -27.56 -32.27 21.57
CA LYS A 10 -26.14 -32.19 21.28
C LYS A 10 -25.62 -33.62 21.14
N ASP A 11 -25.79 -34.21 19.96
CA ASP A 11 -25.07 -35.40 19.58
C ASP A 11 -23.58 -35.08 19.64
N ARG A 12 -22.95 -35.46 20.76
CA ARG A 12 -21.52 -35.26 21.04
C ARG A 12 -20.62 -36.22 20.24
N SER A 13 -21.18 -36.95 19.27
CA SER A 13 -20.54 -38.02 18.51
C SER A 13 -19.97 -37.55 17.17
N ALA A 14 -20.26 -36.32 16.71
CA ALA A 14 -19.60 -35.79 15.54
C ALA A 14 -18.10 -35.57 15.84
N PRO A 15 -17.18 -36.04 14.98
CA PRO A 15 -15.76 -35.79 15.16
C PRO A 15 -15.54 -34.28 15.19
N ARG A 16 -15.04 -33.79 16.33
CA ARG A 16 -14.63 -32.39 16.44
C ARG A 16 -13.55 -32.15 15.40
N GLY A 17 -13.69 -31.08 14.63
CA GLY A 17 -12.66 -30.66 13.69
C GLY A 17 -11.33 -30.37 14.41
N PRO A 18 -10.25 -30.17 13.64
CA PRO A 18 -8.93 -29.85 14.20
C PRO A 18 -8.99 -28.63 15.11
N SER A 19 -8.18 -28.65 16.18
CA SER A 19 -8.12 -27.54 17.13
C SER A 19 -7.53 -26.30 16.48
N LEU A 20 -8.12 -25.13 16.78
CA LEU A 20 -7.58 -23.82 16.38
C LEU A 20 -6.58 -23.26 17.41
N GLY A 21 -6.14 -24.07 18.37
CA GLY A 21 -5.33 -23.63 19.52
C GLY A 21 -4.07 -22.86 19.14
N GLU A 22 -3.41 -23.20 18.03
CA GLU A 22 -2.20 -22.51 17.55
C GLU A 22 -2.48 -21.06 17.13
N TYR A 23 -3.59 -20.84 16.42
CA TYR A 23 -4.01 -19.52 15.97
C TYR A 23 -4.51 -18.64 17.12
N LEU A 24 -5.15 -19.25 18.13
CA LEU A 24 -5.71 -18.53 19.27
C LEU A 24 -4.66 -17.80 20.12
N LYS A 25 -3.41 -18.29 20.15
CA LYS A 25 -2.31 -17.67 20.91
C LYS A 25 -2.05 -16.23 20.49
N ASN A 26 -2.17 -15.94 19.20
CA ASN A 26 -1.92 -14.64 18.59
C ASN A 26 -3.21 -13.96 18.08
N SER A 27 -4.38 -14.44 18.51
CA SER A 27 -5.66 -13.90 18.06
C SER A 27 -5.90 -12.49 18.61
N ARG A 28 -6.12 -11.54 17.70
CA ARG A 28 -6.39 -10.14 18.03
C ARG A 28 -7.88 -9.82 17.96
N ASN A 29 -8.62 -10.22 18.99
CA ASN A 29 -10.02 -9.84 19.17
C ASN A 29 -10.13 -8.66 20.16
N MET A 30 -10.34 -7.46 19.64
CA MET A 30 -10.41 -6.22 20.43
C MET A 30 -11.60 -6.16 21.40
N MET A 31 -12.63 -6.98 21.20
CA MET A 31 -13.75 -7.09 22.13
C MET A 31 -13.42 -7.95 23.35
N ARG A 32 -12.48 -8.89 23.22
CA ARG A 32 -12.10 -9.82 24.30
C ARG A 32 -10.82 -9.43 25.02
N VAL A 33 -9.90 -8.78 24.32
CA VAL A 33 -8.67 -8.26 24.90
C VAL A 33 -8.90 -6.80 25.23
N THR A 34 -8.90 -6.43 26.51
CA THR A 34 -9.07 -5.05 26.99
C THR A 34 -7.75 -4.33 27.22
N GLU A 35 -6.77 -5.04 27.80
CA GLU A 35 -5.48 -4.46 28.21
C GLU A 35 -4.73 -3.81 27.03
N PRO A 36 -4.42 -2.50 27.11
CA PRO A 36 -3.77 -1.76 26.02
C PRO A 36 -2.43 -2.35 25.59
N GLU A 37 -1.56 -2.66 26.55
CA GLU A 37 -0.24 -3.24 26.29
C GLU A 37 -0.35 -4.58 25.55
N ARG A 38 -1.31 -5.42 25.97
CA ARG A 38 -1.56 -6.70 25.30
C ARG A 38 -2.10 -6.52 23.88
N ARG A 39 -2.93 -5.50 23.64
CA ARG A 39 -3.45 -5.18 22.30
C ARG A 39 -2.34 -4.76 21.35
N VAL A 40 -1.38 -3.98 21.86
CA VAL A 40 -0.19 -3.56 21.11
C VAL A 40 0.72 -4.75 20.82
N GLY A 41 1.00 -5.60 21.82
CA GLY A 41 1.85 -6.78 21.65
C GLY A 41 1.32 -7.83 20.66
N LEU A 42 0.00 -7.88 20.45
CA LEU A 42 -0.64 -8.77 19.47
C LEU A 42 -0.62 -8.23 18.04
N LEU A 43 -0.24 -6.97 17.82
CA LEU A 43 -0.12 -6.38 16.49
C LEU A 43 1.31 -6.45 15.96
N LYS A 44 1.47 -6.92 14.71
CA LYS A 44 2.76 -6.97 14.01
C LYS A 44 2.88 -5.72 13.12
N HIS A 45 3.92 -4.92 13.31
CA HIS A 45 4.05 -3.60 12.69
C HIS A 45 5.15 -3.51 11.63
N SER A 46 6.30 -4.16 11.83
CA SER A 46 7.40 -4.13 10.85
C SER A 46 7.25 -5.23 9.80
N ARG A 47 7.75 -4.99 8.59
CA ARG A 47 7.77 -6.02 7.52
C ARG A 47 8.43 -7.31 8.00
N LEU A 48 9.57 -7.20 8.69
CA LEU A 48 10.28 -8.34 9.24
C LEU A 48 9.45 -9.09 10.30
N SER A 49 8.79 -8.35 11.21
CA SER A 49 7.93 -8.96 12.25
C SER A 49 6.71 -9.67 11.65
N VAL A 50 6.11 -9.09 10.60
CA VAL A 50 4.99 -9.68 9.88
C VAL A 50 5.42 -10.98 9.19
N VAL A 51 6.52 -10.95 8.42
CA VAL A 51 7.01 -12.12 7.69
C VAL A 51 7.45 -13.23 8.65
N ALA A 52 8.18 -12.90 9.72
CA ALA A 52 8.57 -13.86 10.74
C ALA A 52 7.34 -14.56 11.34
N PHE A 53 6.31 -13.79 11.71
CA PHE A 53 5.08 -14.35 12.24
C PHE A 53 4.31 -15.20 11.21
N LEU A 54 4.21 -14.78 9.95
CA LEU A 54 3.55 -15.57 8.90
C LEU A 54 4.27 -16.90 8.66
N ASN A 55 5.60 -16.94 8.78
CA ASN A 55 6.39 -18.17 8.67
C ASN A 55 6.21 -19.13 9.85
N GLU A 56 5.78 -18.64 11.02
CA GLU A 56 5.46 -19.47 12.19
C GLU A 56 4.07 -20.12 12.08
N LEU A 57 3.22 -19.68 11.15
CA LEU A 57 1.89 -20.26 10.95
C LEU A 57 1.97 -21.60 10.21
N PRO A 58 0.99 -22.51 10.43
CA PRO A 58 0.91 -23.75 9.66
C PRO A 58 0.85 -23.48 8.16
N ALA A 59 1.57 -24.27 7.37
CA ALA A 59 1.58 -24.15 5.92
C ALA A 59 0.18 -24.35 5.33
N THR A 60 -0.17 -23.54 4.32
CA THR A 60 -1.50 -23.53 3.72
C THR A 60 -1.44 -23.67 2.20
N LYS A 61 -2.53 -24.17 1.61
CA LYS A 61 -2.75 -24.21 0.16
C LYS A 61 -4.14 -23.65 -0.13
N HIS A 62 -4.19 -22.59 -0.92
CA HIS A 62 -5.43 -21.92 -1.29
C HIS A 62 -5.74 -22.15 -2.76
N ASP A 63 -7.02 -22.26 -3.09
CA ASP A 63 -7.49 -22.25 -4.47
C ASP A 63 -7.82 -20.82 -4.89
N TRP A 64 -6.91 -20.22 -5.66
CA TRP A 64 -7.03 -18.84 -6.14
C TRP A 64 -8.26 -18.60 -7.03
N SER A 65 -8.78 -19.64 -7.68
CA SER A 65 -9.95 -19.50 -8.57
C SER A 65 -11.26 -19.23 -7.82
N THR A 66 -11.29 -19.54 -6.52
CA THR A 66 -12.47 -19.36 -5.66
C THR A 66 -12.50 -18.03 -4.92
N PHE A 67 -11.45 -17.20 -5.07
CA PHE A 67 -11.29 -15.98 -4.31
C PHE A 67 -12.23 -14.87 -4.82
N THR A 68 -13.12 -14.39 -3.95
CA THR A 68 -13.99 -13.24 -4.23
C THR A 68 -13.41 -11.97 -3.61
N VAL A 69 -13.10 -10.96 -4.45
CA VAL A 69 -12.53 -9.68 -3.99
C VAL A 69 -13.58 -8.59 -4.01
N ASP A 70 -14.01 -8.17 -2.83
CA ASP A 70 -14.83 -6.99 -2.69
C ASP A 70 -13.95 -5.75 -2.51
N ARG A 71 -14.03 -4.81 -3.45
CA ARG A 71 -13.30 -3.54 -3.37
C ARG A 71 -14.15 -2.51 -2.63
N PHE A 72 -13.93 -2.39 -1.33
CA PHE A 72 -14.47 -1.30 -0.52
C PHE A 72 -13.41 -0.20 -0.37
N ALA A 73 -13.80 1.04 -0.69
CA ALA A 73 -13.01 2.27 -0.77
C ALA A 73 -12.25 2.53 -2.09
N ASN A 74 -12.68 3.57 -2.79
CA ASN A 74 -12.02 4.24 -3.90
C ASN A 74 -11.88 5.74 -3.58
N GLU A 75 -11.01 6.08 -2.62
CA GLU A 75 -10.43 7.42 -2.56
C GLU A 75 -8.92 7.31 -2.33
N THR A 76 -8.22 8.04 -3.19
CA THR A 76 -6.81 7.99 -3.53
C THR A 76 -5.87 8.10 -2.32
N SER A 77 -5.05 7.07 -2.09
CA SER A 77 -3.64 7.20 -1.64
C SER A 77 -2.90 5.85 -1.72
N ALA A 78 -2.11 5.73 -2.79
CA ALA A 78 -0.90 4.91 -2.92
C ALA A 78 -0.97 3.39 -2.65
N SER A 79 -1.27 2.64 -3.71
CA SER A 79 -0.64 1.33 -3.94
C SER A 79 0.80 1.59 -4.42
N SER A 80 1.76 1.59 -3.52
CA SER A 80 3.19 1.61 -3.87
C SER A 80 3.55 0.31 -4.58
N THR A 81 3.67 0.37 -5.90
CA THR A 81 4.43 -0.63 -6.67
C THR A 81 5.92 -0.41 -6.42
N GLU A 82 6.62 -1.52 -6.22
CA GLU A 82 8.01 -1.61 -5.83
C GLU A 82 8.95 -1.12 -6.94
N LYS A 83 9.92 -0.27 -6.59
CA LYS A 83 11.30 -0.34 -7.12
C LYS A 83 12.30 -0.04 -6.01
N VAL A 84 13.24 -0.95 -5.87
CA VAL A 84 14.38 -0.94 -4.94
C VAL A 84 15.36 0.18 -5.33
N SER A 85 15.75 1.04 -4.38
CA SER A 85 17.14 1.40 -4.05
C SER A 85 17.20 2.65 -3.14
N ALA A 86 17.74 2.44 -1.94
CA ALA A 86 18.43 3.35 -1.01
C ALA A 86 18.00 4.83 -0.82
N GLU A 87 17.75 5.16 0.46
CA GLU A 87 17.80 6.48 1.12
C GLU A 87 16.99 7.66 0.54
N VAL A 88 15.68 7.72 0.79
CA VAL A 88 15.03 9.02 1.07
C VAL A 88 13.75 8.85 1.90
N SER A 89 13.64 9.69 2.92
CA SER A 89 12.47 10.04 3.75
C SER A 89 11.11 10.04 3.01
N PRO A 90 9.99 9.84 3.74
CA PRO A 90 8.69 9.58 3.15
C PRO A 90 8.28 10.68 2.18
N VAL A 91 7.73 10.26 1.04
CA VAL A 91 7.13 11.09 0.00
C VAL A 91 6.29 12.23 0.61
N SER A 92 6.83 13.44 0.66
CA SER A 92 6.11 14.61 1.15
C SER A 92 6.39 15.81 0.25
N CYS A 93 5.81 15.80 -0.94
CA CYS A 93 5.67 17.04 -1.69
C CYS A 93 4.45 17.79 -1.20
N THR A 94 4.58 19.10 -1.00
CA THR A 94 3.48 19.94 -0.54
C THR A 94 2.41 20.05 -1.62
N PRO A 95 1.15 20.40 -1.29
CA PRO A 95 0.11 20.65 -2.30
C PRO A 95 0.54 21.68 -3.36
N GLN A 96 1.30 22.70 -2.95
CA GLN A 96 1.88 23.69 -3.86
C GLN A 96 2.89 23.06 -4.84
N GLN A 97 3.74 22.15 -4.35
CA GLN A 97 4.70 21.42 -5.18
C GLN A 97 4.01 20.47 -6.17
N GLN A 98 2.91 19.84 -5.78
CA GLN A 98 2.10 19.02 -6.69
C GLN A 98 1.48 19.87 -7.81
N GLU A 99 1.02 21.08 -7.51
CA GLU A 99 0.51 22.00 -8.53
C GLU A 99 1.62 22.44 -9.50
N MET A 100 2.80 22.80 -8.98
CA MET A 100 3.97 23.12 -9.81
C MET A 100 4.34 21.96 -10.73
N LEU A 101 4.31 20.74 -10.20
CA LEU A 101 4.61 19.52 -10.95
C LEU A 101 3.66 19.31 -12.13
N LEU A 102 2.35 19.42 -11.88
CA LEU A 102 1.33 19.25 -12.91
C LEU A 102 1.46 20.31 -14.00
N LYS A 103 1.64 21.58 -13.62
CA LYS A 103 1.85 22.69 -14.55
C LYS A 103 3.12 22.49 -15.40
N PHE A 104 4.22 22.09 -14.76
CA PHE A 104 5.49 21.90 -15.44
C PHE A 104 5.43 20.73 -16.44
N SER A 105 4.79 19.62 -16.06
CA SER A 105 4.57 18.46 -16.95
C SER A 105 3.76 18.83 -18.18
N GLN A 106 2.68 19.60 -18.01
CA GLN A 106 1.86 20.06 -19.12
C GLN A 106 2.65 20.96 -20.09
N GLN A 107 3.44 21.92 -19.57
CA GLN A 107 4.18 22.87 -20.40
C GLN A 107 5.41 22.26 -21.09
N SER A 108 6.15 21.40 -20.38
CA SER A 108 7.34 20.74 -20.92
C SER A 108 6.99 19.55 -21.81
N THR A 109 5.75 19.05 -21.73
CA THR A 109 5.28 17.78 -22.31
C THR A 109 6.05 16.56 -21.75
N MET A 110 6.78 16.76 -20.65
CA MET A 110 7.45 15.69 -19.94
C MET A 110 6.45 14.92 -19.06
N ASN A 111 6.73 13.66 -18.80
CA ASN A 111 5.98 12.89 -17.82
C ASN A 111 6.26 13.41 -16.39
N LEU A 112 5.39 13.03 -15.44
CA LEU A 112 5.46 13.51 -14.06
C LEU A 112 6.78 13.16 -13.36
N GLU A 113 7.38 12.01 -13.67
CA GLU A 113 8.63 11.59 -13.03
C GLU A 113 9.78 12.55 -13.36
N TRP A 114 9.90 12.92 -14.63
CA TRP A 114 10.98 13.81 -15.05
C TRP A 114 10.69 15.28 -14.74
N SER A 115 9.43 15.70 -14.82
CA SER A 115 9.04 17.03 -14.34
C SER A 115 9.35 17.20 -12.85
N PHE A 116 9.12 16.15 -12.06
CA PHE A 116 9.45 16.13 -10.64
C PHE A 116 10.94 16.24 -10.40
N LYS A 117 11.73 15.44 -11.11
CA LYS A 117 13.19 15.47 -11.02
C LYS A 117 13.74 16.86 -11.33
N CYS A 118 13.28 17.47 -12.43
CA CYS A 118 13.68 18.81 -12.83
C CYS A 118 13.37 19.86 -11.76
N LEU A 119 12.14 19.86 -11.22
CA LEU A 119 11.76 20.78 -10.16
C LEU A 119 12.57 20.54 -8.88
N LYS A 120 12.79 19.29 -8.49
CA LYS A 120 13.55 18.93 -7.29
C LYS A 120 15.01 19.36 -7.38
N GLU A 121 15.68 19.12 -8.51
CA GLU A 121 17.08 19.53 -8.74
C GLU A 121 17.24 21.06 -8.78
N ASN A 122 16.18 21.77 -9.15
CA ASN A 122 16.14 23.22 -9.17
C ASN A 122 15.48 23.83 -7.91
N ASN A 123 15.46 23.09 -6.78
CA ASN A 123 14.95 23.55 -5.48
C ASN A 123 13.49 24.06 -5.52
N TRP A 124 12.66 23.47 -6.38
CA TRP A 124 11.27 23.87 -6.63
C TRP A 124 11.09 25.32 -7.12
N ASP A 125 12.15 25.92 -7.67
CA ASP A 125 12.09 27.19 -8.36
C ASP A 125 11.65 26.98 -9.80
N TYR A 126 10.39 27.34 -10.09
CA TYR A 126 9.78 27.12 -11.40
C TYR A 126 10.55 27.83 -12.53
N GLY A 127 11.05 29.04 -12.27
CA GLY A 127 11.79 29.83 -13.27
C GLY A 127 13.13 29.18 -13.62
N LYS A 128 13.88 28.76 -12.60
CA LYS A 128 15.15 28.04 -12.80
C LYS A 128 14.93 26.70 -13.50
N ALA A 129 13.93 25.93 -13.08
CA ALA A 129 13.59 24.65 -13.69
C ALA A 129 13.21 24.81 -15.17
N ALA A 130 12.42 25.83 -15.53
CA ALA A 130 12.00 26.08 -16.90
C ALA A 130 13.20 26.48 -17.79
N HIS A 131 14.11 27.29 -17.27
CA HIS A 131 15.33 27.67 -17.98
C HIS A 131 16.25 26.46 -18.19
N ALA A 132 16.51 25.68 -17.14
CA ALA A 132 17.30 24.46 -17.21
C ALA A 132 16.73 23.44 -18.20
N PHE A 133 15.41 23.21 -18.16
CA PHE A 133 14.71 22.36 -19.13
C PHE A 133 14.93 22.84 -20.57
N THR A 134 14.78 24.14 -20.83
CA THR A 134 14.93 24.70 -22.19
C THR A 134 16.35 24.48 -22.71
N SER A 135 17.36 24.75 -21.88
CA SER A 135 18.77 24.52 -22.22
C SER A 135 19.08 23.03 -22.45
N LEU A 136 18.56 22.13 -21.61
CA LEU A 136 18.77 20.69 -21.77
C LEU A 136 18.04 20.13 -22.99
N LYS A 137 16.87 20.67 -23.31
CA LYS A 137 16.08 20.29 -24.49
C LYS A 137 16.77 20.72 -25.77
N SER A 138 17.29 21.95 -25.85
CA SER A 138 18.04 22.41 -27.02
C SER A 138 19.33 21.64 -27.24
N ASN A 139 19.97 21.21 -26.15
CA ASN A 139 21.22 20.43 -26.20
C ASN A 139 20.99 18.93 -26.47
N GLY A 140 19.73 18.47 -26.59
CA GLY A 140 19.41 17.07 -26.84
C GLY A 140 19.73 16.13 -25.67
N SER A 141 19.96 16.65 -24.46
CA SER A 141 20.34 15.87 -23.29
C SER A 141 19.15 15.22 -22.57
N ILE A 142 17.91 15.58 -22.93
CA ILE A 142 16.70 15.02 -22.33
C ILE A 142 16.32 13.72 -23.06
N PRO A 143 16.27 12.57 -22.37
CA PRO A 143 16.01 11.29 -23.03
C PRO A 143 14.56 11.21 -23.53
N PRO A 144 14.28 10.50 -24.64
CA PRO A 144 12.93 10.40 -25.21
C PRO A 144 11.87 9.86 -24.24
N GLN A 145 12.27 8.95 -23.33
CA GLN A 145 11.41 8.39 -22.29
C GLN A 145 10.87 9.43 -21.31
N ALA A 146 11.48 10.62 -21.26
CA ALA A 146 11.05 11.71 -20.42
C ALA A 146 9.77 12.38 -20.93
N PHE A 147 9.40 12.19 -22.19
CA PHE A 147 8.20 12.78 -22.79
C PHE A 147 7.04 11.80 -22.80
N ILE A 148 5.83 12.32 -22.58
CA ILE A 148 4.61 11.51 -22.70
C ILE A 148 4.39 11.28 -24.20
N LYS A 149 4.41 10.01 -24.63
CA LYS A 149 4.05 9.65 -26.01
C LYS A 149 2.55 9.95 -26.20
N SER A 150 2.22 10.96 -26.98
CA SER A 150 0.88 11.10 -27.54
C SER A 150 0.68 9.93 -28.50
N SER A 151 -0.12 8.94 -28.08
CA SER A 151 -0.52 7.83 -28.95
C SER A 151 -1.52 8.29 -30.00
#